data_AF-A0AAN6R0R9-F1
#
_entry.id   AF-A0AAN6R0R9-F1
#
_cell.length_a   1.000
_cell.length_b   1.000
_cell.length_c   1.000
_cell.angle_alpha   90.00
_cell.angle_beta   90.00
_cell.angle_gamma   90.00
#
_symmetry.space_group_name_H-M   'P 1'
#
loop_
_entity.id
_entity.type
_entity.pdbx_description
1 polymer ?
#
loop_
_entity_poly.entity_id
_entity_poly.type
_entity_poly.pdbx_seq_one_letter_code
_entity_poly.pdbx_strand_id
1 'polypeptide(L)'
;MVLMACQSLMGLNSGAWTGHSEGAIKLLKARGPPDPDDMFETELVMCVRAPALEGIFNEDIEMMLPDPPGSRYSEISALNIVSQTQSLIRRWSRPHGLGLGDTTIVEDAKECYKISQDAIEEWRAIATAMDASMELTKPQPLALVHEHARVHQYLGLLVVVTIILNCIVSVIDPDHSAKLVRQRTGLIFESLALVEGVADYSPLGCTHVGLSLGACWIGHDDPVTRAAIELALAKHTEIEWPAPETDQLISNLSFAAGRFYQRLLRGSQVVEH
;
A
#
# COMPACT_ATOMS: atom_id res chain seq x y z
N MET A 1 11.27 11.68 -5.55
CA MET A 1 12.00 10.39 -5.50
C MET A 1 11.10 9.17 -5.35
N VAL A 2 9.82 9.37 -5.04
CA VAL A 2 8.61 8.91 -5.77
C VAL A 2 8.73 8.86 -7.31
N LEU A 3 9.93 9.01 -7.89
CA LEU A 3 10.19 9.30 -9.31
C LEU A 3 9.84 8.13 -10.24
N MET A 4 9.34 7.07 -9.63
CA MET A 4 8.84 5.82 -10.19
C MET A 4 7.60 5.35 -9.42
N ALA A 5 6.99 6.16 -8.56
CA ALA A 5 5.80 5.79 -7.78
C ALA A 5 4.58 5.58 -8.67
N CYS A 6 4.63 6.04 -9.92
CA CYS A 6 3.58 5.82 -10.92
C CYS A 6 4.08 5.76 -12.37
N GLN A 7 5.38 5.83 -12.69
CA GLN A 7 5.80 5.70 -14.11
C GLN A 7 5.20 4.42 -14.76
N SER A 8 4.87 3.45 -13.90
CA SER A 8 4.35 2.11 -14.11
C SER A 8 2.86 1.88 -13.78
N LEU A 9 2.15 2.79 -13.10
CA LEU A 9 0.67 2.74 -13.15
C LEU A 9 0.18 3.23 -14.53
N MET A 10 0.99 3.98 -15.29
CA MET A 10 0.57 4.71 -16.49
C MET A 10 1.34 4.43 -17.80
N GLY A 11 1.77 3.20 -18.11
CA GLY A 11 2.54 3.00 -19.35
C GLY A 11 2.57 1.60 -19.94
N LEU A 12 1.42 0.94 -20.12
CA LEU A 12 1.33 -0.30 -20.88
C LEU A 12 1.51 -0.05 -22.38
N ASN A 13 2.75 0.18 -22.81
CA ASN A 13 3.14 -0.30 -24.13
C ASN A 13 3.51 -1.78 -23.95
N SER A 14 2.75 -2.62 -24.63
CA SER A 14 2.90 -4.08 -24.70
C SER A 14 4.38 -4.50 -24.78
N GLY A 15 4.98 -4.90 -23.65
CA GLY A 15 6.22 -5.69 -23.65
C GLY A 15 7.42 -5.22 -22.82
N ALA A 16 7.37 -4.12 -22.06
CA ALA A 16 8.53 -3.70 -21.24
C ALA A 16 8.17 -3.51 -19.75
N TRP A 17 8.00 -4.63 -19.05
CA TRP A 17 7.78 -4.67 -17.60
C TRP A 17 9.12 -4.74 -16.87
N THR A 18 9.91 -3.66 -16.84
CA THR A 18 11.05 -3.57 -15.92
C THR A 18 10.99 -2.23 -15.20
N GLY A 19 10.41 -2.24 -14.00
CA GLY A 19 10.35 -1.05 -13.14
C GLY A 19 11.69 -0.83 -12.44
N HIS A 20 12.10 0.42 -12.23
CA HIS A 20 13.24 0.73 -11.35
C HIS A 20 13.08 0.14 -9.94
N SER A 21 11.84 -0.08 -9.50
CA SER A 21 11.45 -0.83 -8.29
C SER A 21 12.00 -2.25 -8.27
N GLU A 22 11.94 -2.95 -9.40
CA GLU A 22 12.48 -4.30 -9.56
C GLU A 22 14.01 -4.30 -9.44
N GLY A 23 14.67 -3.30 -10.04
CA GLY A 23 16.11 -3.08 -9.89
C GLY A 23 16.52 -2.78 -8.43
N ALA A 24 15.78 -1.90 -7.75
CA ALA A 24 16.03 -1.58 -6.35
C ALA A 24 15.86 -2.81 -5.43
N ILE A 25 14.80 -3.60 -5.63
CA ILE A 25 14.56 -4.81 -4.84
C ILE A 25 15.63 -5.88 -5.15
N LYS A 26 16.04 -6.05 -6.41
CA LYS A 26 17.15 -6.94 -6.79
C LYS A 26 18.48 -6.51 -6.15
N LEU A 27 18.75 -5.22 -6.07
CA LEU A 27 19.92 -4.69 -5.38
C LEU A 27 19.87 -4.98 -3.88
N LEU A 28 18.72 -4.76 -3.23
CA LEU A 28 18.53 -5.10 -1.81
C LEU A 28 18.72 -6.60 -1.56
N LYS A 29 18.16 -7.46 -2.41
CA LYS A 29 18.34 -8.92 -2.32
C LYS A 29 19.80 -9.34 -2.48
N ALA A 30 20.52 -8.75 -3.43
CA ALA A 30 21.94 -9.05 -3.66
C ALA A 30 22.84 -8.57 -2.51
N ARG A 31 22.39 -7.59 -1.73
CA ARG A 31 23.16 -6.95 -0.66
C ARG A 31 23.19 -7.74 0.65
N GLY A 32 22.23 -8.63 0.92
CA GLY A 32 22.21 -9.44 2.14
C GLY A 32 21.56 -8.76 3.35
N PRO A 33 21.74 -9.26 4.59
CA PRO A 33 20.97 -8.87 5.78
C PRO A 33 21.24 -7.42 6.26
N PRO A 34 20.19 -6.60 6.52
CA PRO A 34 20.31 -5.19 6.89
C PRO A 34 21.23 -4.94 8.09
N ASP A 35 22.12 -3.94 7.95
CA ASP A 35 22.86 -3.40 9.09
C ASP A 35 21.99 -2.32 9.75
N PRO A 36 21.43 -2.56 10.95
CA PRO A 36 20.53 -1.62 11.60
C PRO A 36 21.21 -0.32 12.03
N ASP A 37 22.55 -0.27 12.06
CA ASP A 37 23.32 0.93 12.41
C ASP A 37 23.70 1.78 11.19
N ASP A 38 23.44 1.29 9.96
CA ASP A 38 23.66 2.05 8.73
C ASP A 38 22.44 2.94 8.42
N MET A 39 22.59 4.24 8.68
CA MET A 39 21.56 5.25 8.38
C MET A 39 21.25 5.36 6.88
N PHE A 40 22.25 5.19 6.00
CA PHE A 40 22.02 5.24 4.56
C PHE A 40 21.20 4.04 4.11
N GLU A 41 21.50 2.86 4.64
CA GLU A 41 20.74 1.66 4.32
C GLU A 41 19.31 1.72 4.87
N THR A 42 19.15 2.21 6.10
CA THR A 42 17.84 2.44 6.71
C THR A 42 16.99 3.36 5.85
N GLU A 43 17.54 4.50 5.43
CA GLU A 43 16.86 5.46 4.55
C GLU A 43 16.61 4.89 3.12
N LEU A 44 17.49 4.00 2.63
CA LEU A 44 17.27 3.30 1.35
C LEU A 44 16.10 2.32 1.44
N VAL A 45 16.02 1.53 2.53
CA VAL A 45 14.88 0.63 2.79
C VAL A 45 13.58 1.43 2.92
N MET A 46 13.62 2.61 3.57
CA MET A 46 12.47 3.54 3.62
C MET A 46 12.01 3.93 2.20
N CYS A 47 12.96 4.24 1.31
CA CYS A 47 12.67 4.64 -0.08
C CYS A 47 12.08 3.51 -0.94
N VAL A 48 12.34 2.24 -0.60
CA VAL A 48 11.83 1.06 -1.34
C VAL A 48 10.42 0.63 -0.88
N ARG A 49 9.84 1.27 0.14
CA ARG A 49 8.48 0.98 0.64
C ARG A 49 7.36 1.19 -0.38
N ALA A 50 7.44 2.26 -1.17
CA ALA A 50 6.48 2.51 -2.25
C ALA A 50 6.65 1.49 -3.42
N PRO A 51 7.88 1.20 -3.88
CA PRO A 51 8.17 0.07 -4.78
C PRO A 51 7.67 -1.30 -4.33
N ALA A 52 7.64 -1.56 -3.01
CA ALA A 52 7.12 -2.83 -2.48
C ALA A 52 5.63 -3.04 -2.82
N LEU A 53 4.83 -1.97 -2.84
CA LEU A 53 3.42 -2.02 -3.25
C LEU A 53 3.28 -2.42 -4.72
N GLU A 54 4.25 -2.09 -5.58
CA GLU A 54 4.26 -2.55 -6.97
C GLU A 54 4.25 -4.07 -7.07
N GLY A 55 4.93 -4.77 -6.16
CA GLY A 55 4.96 -6.24 -6.13
C GLY A 55 3.62 -6.90 -5.79
N ILE A 56 2.64 -6.15 -5.27
CA ILE A 56 1.25 -6.66 -5.16
C ILE A 56 0.66 -6.85 -6.56
N PHE A 57 0.98 -5.96 -7.49
CA PHE A 57 0.46 -5.94 -8.86
C PHE A 57 1.41 -6.60 -9.87
N ASN A 58 2.69 -6.79 -9.51
CA ASN A 58 3.74 -7.36 -10.34
C ASN A 58 4.31 -8.67 -9.76
N GLU A 59 4.15 -9.78 -10.47
CA GLU A 59 4.63 -11.10 -10.04
C GLU A 59 6.16 -11.24 -10.06
N ASP A 60 6.84 -10.44 -10.89
CA ASP A 60 8.31 -10.48 -11.01
C ASP A 60 9.01 -9.80 -9.83
N ILE A 61 8.25 -9.05 -9.02
CA ILE A 61 8.70 -8.46 -7.77
C ILE A 61 8.26 -9.36 -6.61
N GLU A 62 9.21 -10.08 -6.05
CA GLU A 62 9.02 -10.88 -4.84
C GLU A 62 9.71 -10.20 -3.66
N MET A 63 8.95 -9.84 -2.63
CA MET A 63 9.51 -9.32 -1.39
C MET A 63 9.74 -10.45 -0.39
N MET A 64 11.01 -10.70 -0.09
CA MET A 64 11.43 -11.51 1.05
C MET A 64 12.53 -10.72 1.75
N LEU A 65 12.14 -9.87 2.69
CA LEU A 65 13.09 -9.22 3.57
C LEU A 65 13.08 -10.02 4.87
N PRO A 66 14.19 -10.64 5.28
CA PRO A 66 14.28 -11.21 6.62
C PRO A 66 14.15 -10.08 7.63
N ASP A 67 13.37 -10.30 8.69
CA ASP A 67 13.33 -9.39 9.84
C ASP A 67 14.74 -9.26 10.43
N PRO A 68 15.40 -8.09 10.43
CA PRO A 68 16.58 -7.88 11.24
C PRO A 68 16.22 -8.08 12.73
N PRO A 69 16.92 -8.98 13.45
CA PRO A 69 16.69 -9.15 14.88
C PRO A 69 17.05 -7.84 15.61
N GLY A 70 16.11 -7.31 16.40
CA GLY A 70 16.35 -6.14 17.24
C GLY A 70 16.12 -4.77 16.58
N SER A 71 15.49 -4.71 15.40
CA SER A 71 15.01 -3.45 14.81
C SER A 71 14.09 -2.71 15.80
N ARG A 72 14.44 -1.45 16.11
CA ARG A 72 13.60 -0.54 16.92
C ARG A 72 12.39 0.00 16.17
N TYR A 73 12.24 -0.34 14.89
CA TYR A 73 11.21 0.22 14.04
C TYR A 73 10.13 -0.84 13.78
N SER A 74 8.91 -0.58 14.31
CA SER A 74 7.67 -1.22 13.89
C SER A 74 7.31 -0.92 12.43
N GLU A 75 8.20 -0.24 11.70
CA GLU A 75 8.08 0.12 10.29
C GLU A 75 8.33 -1.03 9.30
N ILE A 76 8.93 -2.13 9.79
CA ILE A 76 9.09 -3.38 9.04
C ILE A 76 7.74 -4.09 8.87
N SER A 77 6.78 -3.82 9.76
CA SER A 77 5.44 -4.39 9.72
C SER A 77 4.72 -4.13 8.39
N ALA A 78 4.82 -2.93 7.81
CA ALA A 78 4.20 -2.64 6.50
C ALA A 78 4.76 -3.54 5.39
N LEU A 79 6.09 -3.74 5.34
CA LEU A 79 6.75 -4.57 4.34
C LEU A 79 6.41 -6.06 4.54
N ASN A 80 6.31 -6.51 5.79
CA ASN A 80 5.88 -7.85 6.15
C ASN A 80 4.43 -8.11 5.73
N ILE A 81 3.52 -7.16 5.99
CA ILE A 81 2.12 -7.24 5.55
C ILE A 81 2.05 -7.27 4.02
N VAL A 82 2.86 -6.46 3.31
CA VAL A 82 2.94 -6.51 1.84
C VAL A 82 3.43 -7.88 1.35
N SER A 83 4.48 -8.43 1.95
CA SER A 83 5.00 -9.76 1.58
C SER A 83 3.96 -10.87 1.82
N GLN A 84 3.28 -10.84 2.96
CA GLN A 84 2.18 -11.77 3.25
C GLN A 84 1.02 -11.60 2.26
N THR A 85 0.66 -10.36 1.92
CA THR A 85 -0.35 -10.04 0.90
C THR A 85 0.01 -10.64 -0.46
N GLN A 86 1.28 -10.51 -0.89
CA GLN A 86 1.77 -11.12 -2.13
C GLN A 86 1.68 -12.65 -2.09
N SER A 87 2.03 -13.27 -0.96
CA SER A 87 1.92 -14.71 -0.75
C SER A 87 0.48 -15.20 -0.88
N LEU A 88 -0.48 -14.50 -0.24
CA LEU A 88 -1.91 -14.82 -0.33
C LEU A 88 -2.43 -14.76 -1.77
N ILE A 89 -2.11 -13.70 -2.52
CA ILE A 89 -2.51 -13.58 -3.94
C ILE A 89 -1.94 -14.75 -4.75
N ARG A 90 -0.66 -15.08 -4.57
CA ARG A 90 0.00 -16.18 -5.31
C ARG A 90 -0.61 -17.53 -4.99
N ARG A 91 -0.85 -17.81 -3.70
CA ARG A 91 -1.47 -19.06 -3.23
C ARG A 91 -2.89 -19.20 -3.76
N TRP A 92 -3.69 -18.13 -3.69
CA TRP A 92 -5.06 -18.10 -4.20
C TRP A 92 -5.15 -18.25 -5.74
N SER A 93 -4.19 -17.68 -6.48
CA SER A 93 -4.18 -17.71 -7.95
C SER A 93 -3.70 -19.03 -8.56
N ARG A 94 -3.24 -20.01 -7.77
CA ARG A 94 -2.72 -21.29 -8.28
C ARG A 94 -3.85 -22.17 -8.83
N PRO A 95 -3.76 -22.65 -10.09
CA PRO A 95 -4.71 -23.62 -10.63
C PRO A 95 -4.70 -24.89 -9.76
N HIS A 96 -5.87 -25.32 -9.27
CA HIS A 96 -6.08 -26.48 -8.40
C HIS A 96 -5.86 -27.85 -9.09
N GLY A 97 -4.80 -27.98 -9.90
CA GLY A 97 -4.39 -29.27 -10.43
C GLY A 97 -3.59 -30.02 -9.36
N LEU A 98 -4.23 -30.97 -8.68
CA LEU A 98 -3.67 -31.95 -7.72
C LEU A 98 -3.83 -31.61 -6.22
N GLY A 99 -5.08 -31.46 -5.78
CA GLY A 99 -5.59 -32.35 -4.74
C GLY A 99 -5.02 -32.26 -3.32
N LEU A 100 -4.67 -31.06 -2.84
CA LEU A 100 -4.73 -30.66 -1.43
C LEU A 100 -4.99 -29.15 -1.45
N GLY A 101 -6.28 -28.76 -1.41
CA GLY A 101 -6.67 -27.37 -1.29
C GLY A 101 -5.94 -26.74 -0.12
N ASP A 102 -5.44 -25.52 -0.30
CA ASP A 102 -4.75 -24.80 0.76
C ASP A 102 -5.75 -24.47 1.88
N THR A 103 -5.93 -25.41 2.80
CA THR A 103 -6.95 -25.32 3.84
C THR A 103 -6.64 -24.24 4.88
N THR A 104 -5.46 -23.63 4.83
CA THR A 104 -5.06 -22.57 5.77
C THR A 104 -5.16 -21.19 5.15
N ILE A 105 -5.44 -21.05 3.84
CA ILE A 105 -5.40 -19.75 3.17
C ILE A 105 -6.42 -18.75 3.73
N VAL A 106 -7.58 -19.26 4.20
CA VAL A 106 -8.61 -18.43 4.81
C VAL A 106 -8.16 -17.94 6.19
N GLU A 107 -7.62 -18.83 7.01
CA GLU A 107 -7.07 -18.51 8.33
C GLU A 107 -5.89 -17.54 8.22
N ASP A 108 -4.95 -17.80 7.30
CA ASP A 108 -3.78 -16.97 7.06
C ASP A 108 -4.19 -15.57 6.54
N ALA A 109 -5.21 -15.49 5.69
CA ALA A 109 -5.76 -14.20 5.24
C ALA A 109 -6.39 -13.41 6.40
N LYS A 110 -7.14 -14.08 7.28
CA LYS A 110 -7.72 -13.47 8.49
C LYS A 110 -6.65 -13.00 9.46
N GLU A 111 -5.62 -13.81 9.69
CA GLU A 111 -4.50 -13.47 10.56
C GLU A 111 -3.71 -12.29 10.00
N CYS A 112 -3.33 -12.33 8.72
CA CYS A 112 -2.65 -11.23 8.05
C CYS A 112 -3.47 -9.93 8.13
N TYR A 113 -4.79 -10.01 7.92
CA TYR A 113 -5.66 -8.84 8.04
C TYR A 113 -5.71 -8.32 9.47
N LYS A 114 -5.84 -9.19 10.47
CA LYS A 114 -5.81 -8.80 11.88
C LYS A 114 -4.50 -8.11 12.25
N ILE A 115 -3.36 -8.67 11.87
CA ILE A 115 -2.03 -8.08 12.09
C ILE A 115 -1.97 -6.66 11.50
N SER A 116 -2.53 -6.46 10.30
CA SER A 116 -2.57 -5.13 9.68
C SER A 116 -3.47 -4.14 10.44
N GLN A 117 -4.58 -4.61 11.03
CA GLN A 117 -5.46 -3.77 11.85
C GLN A 117 -4.77 -3.37 13.16
N ASP A 118 -4.15 -4.32 13.84
CA ASP A 118 -3.41 -4.08 15.09
C ASP A 118 -2.27 -3.07 14.85
N ALA A 119 -1.55 -3.20 13.73
CA ALA A 119 -0.50 -2.25 13.33
C ALA A 119 -1.04 -0.84 13.05
N ILE A 120 -2.21 -0.72 12.39
CA ILE A 120 -2.84 0.59 12.19
C ILE A 120 -3.21 1.22 13.54
N GLU A 121 -3.77 0.46 14.48
CA GLU A 121 -4.15 0.99 15.80
C GLU A 121 -2.95 1.52 16.58
N GLU A 122 -1.82 0.80 16.56
CA GLU A 122 -0.55 1.26 17.14
C GLU A 122 -0.13 2.61 16.52
N TRP A 123 -0.12 2.70 15.19
CA TRP A 123 0.36 3.89 14.50
C TRP A 123 -0.60 5.07 14.56
N ARG A 124 -1.91 4.84 14.71
CA ARG A 124 -2.88 5.89 15.05
C ARG A 124 -2.58 6.51 16.41
N ALA A 125 -2.22 5.69 17.40
CA ALA A 125 -1.86 6.20 18.72
C ALA A 125 -0.58 7.05 18.66
N ILE A 126 0.42 6.62 17.87
CA ILE A 126 1.64 7.39 17.63
C ILE A 126 1.34 8.71 16.91
N ALA A 127 0.54 8.69 15.85
CA ALA A 127 0.14 9.90 15.11
C ALA A 127 -0.59 10.90 16.01
N THR A 128 -1.55 10.42 16.82
CA THR A 128 -2.29 11.27 17.77
C THR A 128 -1.37 11.93 18.80
N ALA A 129 -0.36 11.20 19.31
CA ALA A 129 0.62 11.76 20.23
C ALA A 129 1.54 12.80 19.55
N MET A 130 1.86 12.58 18.28
CA MET A 130 2.66 13.49 17.48
C MET A 130 1.90 14.78 17.14
N ASP A 131 0.60 14.69 16.83
CA ASP A 131 -0.28 15.84 16.64
C ASP A 131 -0.36 16.70 17.92
N ALA A 132 -0.55 16.06 19.08
CA ALA A 132 -0.54 16.77 20.36
C ALA A 132 0.79 17.47 20.63
N SER A 133 1.91 16.85 20.24
CA SER A 133 3.25 17.43 20.38
C SER A 133 3.47 18.66 19.48
N MET A 134 2.95 18.61 18.25
CA MET A 134 2.98 19.71 17.28
C MET A 134 2.16 20.92 17.73
N GLU A 135 1.04 20.70 18.42
CA GLU A 135 0.21 21.79 18.97
C GLU A 135 0.83 22.44 20.21
N LEU A 136 1.44 21.66 21.09
CA LEU A 136 2.06 22.15 22.34
C LEU A 136 3.38 22.90 22.10
N THR A 137 4.10 22.59 21.02
CA THR A 137 5.45 23.12 20.78
C THR A 137 5.44 24.25 19.76
N LYS A 138 5.58 25.50 20.22
CA LYS A 138 5.67 26.69 19.35
C LYS A 138 6.87 27.57 19.76
N PRO A 139 7.76 27.97 18.82
CA PRO A 139 7.77 27.61 17.40
C PRO A 139 8.13 26.13 17.18
N GLN A 140 7.64 25.54 16.09
CA GLN A 140 7.88 24.14 15.77
C GLN A 140 9.35 23.93 15.31
N PRO A 141 10.15 23.09 15.99
CA PRO A 141 11.48 22.74 15.53
C PRO A 141 11.40 21.96 14.21
N LEU A 142 12.34 22.19 13.29
CA LEU A 142 12.38 21.49 12.00
C LEU A 142 12.38 19.96 12.15
N ALA A 143 13.10 19.44 13.16
CA ALA A 143 13.13 18.02 13.46
C ALA A 143 11.73 17.47 13.83
N LEU A 144 10.94 18.23 14.59
CA LEU A 144 9.59 17.83 14.97
C LEU A 144 8.65 17.81 13.76
N VAL A 145 8.78 18.80 12.86
CA VAL A 145 8.01 18.85 11.61
C VAL A 145 8.33 17.64 10.72
N HIS A 146 9.61 17.27 10.59
CA HIS A 146 10.02 16.11 9.80
C HIS A 146 9.50 14.80 10.40
N GLU A 147 9.59 14.61 11.72
CA GLU A 147 9.06 13.41 12.37
C GLU A 147 7.53 13.32 12.25
N HIS A 148 6.81 14.43 12.39
CA HIS A 148 5.37 14.47 12.20
C HIS A 148 4.97 14.03 10.78
N ALA A 149 5.65 14.56 9.75
CA ALA A 149 5.43 14.16 8.37
C ALA A 149 5.73 12.66 8.13
N ARG A 150 6.82 12.14 8.71
CA ARG A 150 7.21 10.71 8.60
C ARG A 150 6.16 9.78 9.21
N VAL A 151 5.65 10.12 10.40
CA VAL A 151 4.63 9.33 11.09
C VAL A 151 3.35 9.23 10.27
N HIS A 152 2.88 10.35 9.73
CA HIS A 152 1.67 10.38 8.89
C HIS A 152 1.85 9.65 7.57
N GLN A 153 3.02 9.79 6.93
CA GLN A 153 3.37 9.03 5.73
C GLN A 153 3.33 7.52 5.98
N TYR A 154 3.90 7.07 7.11
CA TYR A 154 3.92 5.65 7.43
C TYR A 154 2.52 5.09 7.72
N LEU A 155 1.72 5.82 8.51
CA LEU A 155 0.33 5.46 8.76
C LEU A 155 -0.47 5.40 7.45
N GLY A 156 -0.29 6.37 6.55
CA GLY A 156 -0.89 6.35 5.22
C GLY A 156 -0.55 5.09 4.44
N LEU A 157 0.72 4.68 4.40
CA LEU A 157 1.16 3.45 3.74
C LEU A 157 0.52 2.19 4.35
N LEU A 158 0.40 2.10 5.68
CA LEU A 158 -0.28 0.97 6.33
C LEU A 158 -1.76 0.89 5.98
N VAL A 159 -2.46 2.03 5.97
CA VAL A 159 -3.87 2.11 5.57
C VAL A 159 -4.04 1.62 4.13
N VAL A 160 -3.14 2.01 3.23
CA VAL A 160 -3.13 1.58 1.82
C VAL A 160 -3.02 0.07 1.67
N VAL A 161 -2.00 -0.52 2.29
CA VAL A 161 -1.79 -1.98 2.25
C VAL A 161 -3.03 -2.69 2.78
N THR A 162 -3.61 -2.17 3.85
CA THR A 162 -4.78 -2.76 4.52
C THR A 162 -6.05 -2.67 3.68
N ILE A 163 -6.26 -1.59 2.90
CA ILE A 163 -7.38 -1.49 1.93
C ILE A 163 -7.26 -2.59 0.88
N ILE A 164 -6.07 -2.79 0.31
CA ILE A 164 -5.83 -3.81 -0.71
C ILE A 164 -5.98 -5.21 -0.12
N LEU A 165 -5.40 -5.46 1.06
CA LEU A 165 -5.54 -6.72 1.78
C LEU A 165 -7.01 -7.03 2.09
N ASN A 166 -7.79 -6.03 2.52
CA ASN A 166 -9.23 -6.20 2.74
C ASN A 166 -9.96 -6.64 1.45
N CYS A 167 -9.60 -6.10 0.28
CA CYS A 167 -10.16 -6.53 -0.99
C CYS A 167 -9.85 -8.01 -1.27
N ILE A 168 -8.63 -8.46 -0.97
CA ILE A 168 -8.19 -9.85 -1.15
C ILE A 168 -8.93 -10.77 -0.17
N VAL A 169 -8.97 -10.42 1.11
CA VAL A 169 -9.71 -11.19 2.13
C VAL A 169 -11.20 -11.26 1.79
N SER A 170 -11.79 -10.20 1.22
CA SER A 170 -13.20 -10.22 0.79
C SER A 170 -13.48 -11.26 -0.31
N VAL A 171 -12.47 -11.61 -1.11
CA VAL A 171 -12.59 -12.66 -2.14
C VAL A 171 -12.31 -14.05 -1.56
N ILE A 172 -11.33 -14.15 -0.64
CA ILE A 172 -10.95 -15.42 0.01
C ILE A 172 -12.02 -15.88 1.02
N ASP A 173 -12.64 -14.95 1.76
CA ASP A 173 -13.64 -15.19 2.80
C ASP A 173 -14.93 -14.38 2.52
N PRO A 174 -15.75 -14.82 1.56
CA PRO A 174 -16.94 -14.08 1.14
C PRO A 174 -18.02 -13.97 2.22
N ASP A 175 -18.04 -14.90 3.19
CA ASP A 175 -19.03 -14.94 4.28
C ASP A 175 -18.98 -13.70 5.18
N HIS A 176 -17.82 -13.04 5.25
CA HIS A 176 -17.60 -11.84 6.05
C HIS A 176 -17.54 -10.54 5.20
N SER A 177 -17.87 -10.63 3.91
CA SER A 177 -17.78 -9.53 2.95
C SER A 177 -18.47 -8.24 3.41
N ALA A 178 -19.66 -8.31 4.00
CA ALA A 178 -20.37 -7.12 4.48
C ALA A 178 -19.64 -6.36 5.62
N LYS A 179 -18.99 -7.10 6.53
CA LYS A 179 -18.17 -6.52 7.60
C LYS A 179 -16.90 -5.91 7.00
N LEU A 180 -16.24 -6.62 6.09
CA LEU A 180 -15.03 -6.18 5.42
C LEU A 180 -15.27 -4.92 4.58
N VAL A 181 -16.38 -4.84 3.85
CA VAL A 181 -16.80 -3.64 3.10
C VAL A 181 -16.94 -2.43 4.02
N ARG A 182 -17.64 -2.59 5.16
CA ARG A 182 -17.79 -1.49 6.13
C ARG A 182 -16.43 -1.02 6.67
N GLN A 183 -15.56 -1.96 7.02
CA GLN A 183 -14.20 -1.63 7.50
C GLN A 183 -13.40 -0.90 6.43
N ARG A 184 -13.48 -1.36 5.17
CA ARG A 184 -12.80 -0.75 4.03
C ARG A 184 -13.27 0.68 3.77
N THR A 185 -14.58 0.93 3.81
CA THR A 185 -15.13 2.30 3.70
C THR A 185 -14.57 3.21 4.80
N GLY A 186 -14.44 2.73 6.04
CA GLY A 186 -13.81 3.47 7.12
C GLY A 186 -12.34 3.84 6.83
N LEU A 187 -11.56 2.87 6.35
CA LEU A 187 -10.15 3.08 5.97
C LEU A 187 -9.99 4.08 4.82
N ILE A 188 -10.94 4.10 3.88
CA ILE A 188 -10.93 5.02 2.75
C ILE A 188 -11.18 6.46 3.21
N PHE A 189 -12.15 6.67 4.11
CA PHE A 189 -12.38 8.00 4.68
C PHE A 189 -11.20 8.48 5.53
N GLU A 190 -10.58 7.59 6.29
CA GLU A 190 -9.34 7.89 7.01
C GLU A 190 -8.21 8.29 6.05
N SER A 191 -8.03 7.55 4.95
CA SER A 191 -7.01 7.88 3.94
C SER A 191 -7.24 9.26 3.33
N LEU A 192 -8.49 9.62 3.02
CA LEU A 192 -8.83 10.97 2.53
C LEU A 192 -8.47 12.05 3.56
N ALA A 193 -8.77 11.83 4.85
CA ALA A 193 -8.42 12.76 5.92
C ALA A 193 -6.88 12.89 6.11
N LEU A 194 -6.15 11.78 6.04
CA LEU A 194 -4.69 11.78 6.11
C LEU A 194 -4.08 12.57 4.95
N VAL A 195 -4.58 12.39 3.73
CA VAL A 195 -4.14 13.14 2.54
C VAL A 195 -4.31 14.65 2.73
N GLU A 196 -5.43 15.09 3.30
CA GLU A 196 -5.63 16.50 3.62
C GLU A 196 -4.65 17.00 4.68
N GLY A 197 -4.40 16.20 5.72
CA GLY A 197 -3.49 16.55 6.82
C GLY A 197 -2.01 16.64 6.41
N VAL A 198 -1.57 15.89 5.40
CA VAL A 198 -0.17 15.93 4.93
C VAL A 198 0.10 16.92 3.80
N ALA A 199 -0.93 17.60 3.30
CA ALA A 199 -0.82 18.54 2.18
C ALA A 199 0.20 19.66 2.44
N ASP A 200 0.32 20.08 3.70
CA ASP A 200 1.25 21.13 4.14
C ASP A 200 2.73 20.68 4.10
N TYR A 201 3.00 19.38 3.96
CA TYR A 201 4.35 18.81 3.85
C TYR A 201 4.81 18.60 2.40
N SER A 202 4.06 19.13 1.42
CA SER A 202 4.40 19.02 0.00
C SER A 202 5.77 19.68 -0.30
N PRO A 203 6.60 19.09 -1.19
CA PRO A 203 6.36 17.87 -1.98
C PRO A 203 6.84 16.56 -1.32
N LEU A 204 7.65 16.63 -0.26
CA LEU A 204 8.32 15.42 0.28
C LEU A 204 7.41 14.56 1.17
N GLY A 205 6.54 15.17 1.99
CA GLY A 205 5.60 14.44 2.85
C GLY A 205 4.36 13.92 2.11
N CYS A 206 4.07 14.45 0.92
CA CYS A 206 2.93 14.05 0.08
C CYS A 206 3.23 12.88 -0.87
N THR A 207 4.43 12.32 -0.79
CA THR A 207 4.95 11.28 -1.70
C THR A 207 4.13 9.99 -1.79
N HIS A 208 3.31 9.69 -0.78
CA HIS A 208 2.46 8.51 -0.70
C HIS A 208 1.00 8.77 -1.11
N VAL A 209 0.62 10.04 -1.34
CA VAL A 209 -0.78 10.46 -1.57
C VAL A 209 -1.36 9.82 -2.83
N GLY A 210 -0.63 9.88 -3.96
CA GLY A 210 -1.08 9.25 -5.22
C GLY A 210 -1.35 7.74 -5.08
N LEU A 211 -0.46 7.03 -4.38
CA LEU A 211 -0.65 5.60 -4.08
C LEU A 211 -1.86 5.37 -3.17
N SER A 212 -2.06 6.27 -2.21
CA SER A 212 -3.15 6.16 -1.25
C SER A 212 -4.52 6.32 -1.88
N LEU A 213 -4.65 7.34 -2.70
CA LEU A 213 -5.87 7.60 -3.44
C LEU A 213 -6.12 6.53 -4.52
N GLY A 214 -5.08 6.04 -5.19
CA GLY A 214 -5.20 4.91 -6.13
C GLY A 214 -5.72 3.64 -5.46
N ALA A 215 -5.21 3.29 -4.29
CA ALA A 215 -5.71 2.13 -3.52
C ALA A 215 -7.14 2.33 -3.03
N CYS A 216 -7.51 3.54 -2.60
CA CYS A 216 -8.89 3.88 -2.26
C CYS A 216 -9.83 3.71 -3.46
N TRP A 217 -9.40 4.15 -4.64
CA TRP A 217 -10.16 4.04 -5.87
C TRP A 217 -10.40 2.57 -6.26
N ILE A 218 -9.36 1.73 -6.13
CA ILE A 218 -9.47 0.27 -6.32
C ILE A 218 -10.43 -0.34 -5.29
N GLY A 219 -10.35 0.09 -4.03
CA GLY A 219 -11.11 -0.50 -2.93
C GLY A 219 -12.58 -0.06 -2.83
N HIS A 220 -13.06 0.88 -3.65
CA HIS A 220 -14.43 1.38 -3.56
C HIS A 220 -15.11 1.38 -4.93
N ASP A 221 -16.37 0.93 -4.98
CA ASP A 221 -17.20 0.97 -6.18
C ASP A 221 -18.32 2.03 -6.14
N ASP A 222 -18.62 2.59 -4.97
CA ASP A 222 -19.62 3.66 -4.85
C ASP A 222 -19.23 4.91 -5.66
N PRO A 223 -20.14 5.43 -6.52
CA PRO A 223 -19.86 6.59 -7.35
C PRO A 223 -19.54 7.86 -6.58
N VAL A 224 -20.16 8.09 -5.40
CA VAL A 224 -19.97 9.31 -4.63
C VAL A 224 -18.58 9.33 -4.00
N THR A 225 -18.18 8.22 -3.37
CA THR A 225 -16.83 8.08 -2.81
C THR A 225 -15.76 8.13 -3.91
N ARG A 226 -16.00 7.51 -5.08
CA ARG A 226 -15.08 7.60 -6.21
C ARG A 226 -14.88 9.04 -6.69
N ALA A 227 -15.96 9.80 -6.84
CA ALA A 227 -15.87 11.20 -7.21
C ALA A 227 -15.04 12.03 -6.21
N ALA A 228 -15.16 11.74 -4.91
CA ALA A 228 -14.34 12.39 -3.88
C ALA A 228 -12.85 12.04 -3.99
N ILE A 229 -12.53 10.77 -4.26
CA ILE A 229 -11.15 10.30 -4.47
C ILE A 229 -10.55 10.92 -5.73
N GLU A 230 -11.31 10.97 -6.82
CA GLU A 230 -10.89 11.57 -8.10
C GLU A 230 -10.63 13.07 -7.95
N LEU A 231 -11.47 13.78 -7.18
CA LEU A 231 -11.26 15.18 -6.85
C LEU A 231 -9.97 15.38 -6.03
N ALA A 232 -9.72 14.52 -5.04
CA ALA A 232 -8.49 14.57 -4.25
C ALA A 232 -7.25 14.28 -5.10
N LEU A 233 -7.35 13.33 -6.06
CA LEU A 233 -6.28 13.03 -7.02
C LEU A 233 -5.98 14.25 -7.90
N ALA A 234 -7.01 14.87 -8.48
CA ALA A 234 -6.86 16.04 -9.33
C ALA A 234 -6.15 17.18 -8.58
N LYS A 235 -6.59 17.48 -7.35
CA LYS A 235 -5.99 18.51 -6.49
C LYS A 235 -4.52 18.22 -6.19
N HIS A 236 -4.17 16.96 -5.90
CA HIS A 236 -2.78 16.58 -5.64
C HIS A 236 -1.90 16.68 -6.90
N THR A 237 -2.42 16.25 -8.06
CA THR A 237 -1.69 16.33 -9.34
C THR A 237 -1.43 17.76 -9.79
N GLU A 238 -2.37 18.69 -9.58
CA GLU A 238 -2.19 20.12 -9.90
C GLU A 238 -1.05 20.77 -9.11
N ILE A 239 -0.79 20.30 -7.89
CA ILE A 239 0.23 20.86 -6.98
C ILE A 239 1.63 20.32 -7.30
N GLU A 240 1.75 19.04 -7.64
CA GLU A 240 3.06 18.37 -7.76
C GLU A 240 3.57 18.22 -9.20
N TRP A 241 2.73 18.32 -10.24
CA TRP A 241 3.15 17.97 -11.60
C TRP A 241 2.30 18.57 -12.75
N PRO A 242 2.89 19.17 -13.80
CA PRO A 242 2.18 19.42 -15.04
C PRO A 242 2.21 18.16 -15.95
N ALA A 243 1.08 17.39 -16.01
CA ALA A 243 0.69 16.27 -16.91
C ALA A 243 0.68 14.81 -16.35
N PRO A 244 -0.22 13.88 -16.76
CA PRO A 244 -1.27 13.94 -17.79
C PRO A 244 -2.63 14.36 -17.23
N GLU A 245 -3.60 14.62 -18.11
CA GLU A 245 -5.01 14.85 -17.73
C GLU A 245 -5.47 13.75 -16.77
N THR A 246 -6.10 14.13 -15.64
CA THR A 246 -6.62 13.24 -14.60
C THR A 246 -7.36 12.01 -15.17
N ASP A 247 -8.01 12.19 -16.31
CA ASP A 247 -8.69 11.14 -17.08
C ASP A 247 -7.78 9.97 -17.47
N GLN A 248 -6.52 10.22 -17.84
CA GLN A 248 -5.55 9.17 -18.16
C GLN A 248 -5.16 8.36 -16.92
N LEU A 249 -5.01 9.03 -15.77
CA LEU A 249 -4.74 8.35 -14.49
C LEU A 249 -5.93 7.48 -14.07
N ILE A 250 -7.15 8.01 -14.18
CA ILE A 250 -8.39 7.26 -13.88
C ILE A 250 -8.55 6.05 -14.81
N SER A 251 -8.27 6.22 -16.11
CA SER A 251 -8.29 5.12 -17.08
C SER A 251 -7.29 4.01 -16.71
N ASN A 252 -6.11 4.39 -16.25
CA ASN A 252 -5.07 3.46 -15.83
C ASN A 252 -5.43 2.73 -14.53
N LEU A 253 -6.01 3.43 -13.54
CA LEU A 253 -6.54 2.83 -12.31
C LEU A 253 -7.68 1.85 -12.62
N SER A 254 -8.58 2.20 -13.54
CA SER A 254 -9.66 1.32 -14.01
C SER A 254 -9.12 0.02 -14.61
N PHE A 255 -8.10 0.13 -15.45
CA PHE A 255 -7.42 -1.04 -16.03
C PHE A 255 -6.74 -1.90 -14.96
N ALA A 256 -6.00 -1.28 -14.03
CA ALA A 256 -5.30 -1.98 -12.95
C ALA A 256 -6.28 -2.72 -12.02
N ALA A 257 -7.37 -2.05 -11.62
CA ALA A 257 -8.45 -2.66 -10.84
C ALA A 257 -9.05 -3.86 -11.57
N GLY A 258 -9.37 -3.71 -12.86
CA GLY A 258 -9.90 -4.81 -13.68
C GLY A 258 -8.98 -6.03 -13.71
N ARG A 259 -7.67 -5.83 -13.90
CA ARG A 259 -6.66 -6.92 -13.89
C ARG A 259 -6.53 -7.56 -12.51
N PHE A 260 -6.52 -6.75 -11.45
CA PHE A 260 -6.47 -7.21 -10.07
C PHE A 260 -7.67 -8.11 -9.74
N TYR A 261 -8.90 -7.65 -10.02
CA TYR A 261 -10.10 -8.45 -9.81
C TYR A 261 -10.16 -9.69 -10.70
N GLN A 262 -9.76 -9.61 -11.97
CA GLN A 262 -9.67 -10.80 -12.84
C GLN A 262 -8.72 -11.85 -12.28
N ARG A 263 -7.58 -11.44 -11.73
CA ARG A 263 -6.60 -12.35 -11.12
C ARG A 263 -7.19 -13.02 -9.88
N LEU A 264 -7.87 -12.26 -9.03
CA LEU A 264 -8.55 -12.79 -7.84
C LEU A 264 -9.69 -13.76 -8.20
N LEU A 265 -10.49 -13.45 -9.22
CA LEU A 265 -11.65 -14.27 -9.62
C LEU A 265 -11.27 -15.55 -10.38
N ARG A 266 -10.10 -15.59 -11.04
CA ARG A 266 -9.59 -16.83 -11.67
C ARG A 266 -9.37 -17.96 -10.67
N GLY A 267 -9.06 -17.64 -9.40
CA GLY A 267 -8.97 -18.64 -8.33
C GLY A 267 -10.34 -19.24 -7.95
N SER A 268 -11.40 -18.43 -8.01
CA SER A 268 -12.76 -18.83 -7.60
C SER A 268 -13.47 -19.75 -8.60
N GLN A 269 -13.17 -19.64 -9.91
CA GLN A 269 -13.87 -20.39 -10.97
C GLN A 269 -13.52 -21.89 -11.04
N VAL A 270 -12.58 -22.38 -10.22
CA VAL A 270 -12.16 -23.80 -10.24
C VAL A 270 -12.87 -24.65 -9.18
N VAL A 271 -13.66 -24.02 -8.28
CA VAL A 271 -14.30 -24.71 -7.14
C VAL A 271 -15.72 -25.22 -7.47
N GLU A 272 -16.29 -24.88 -8.63
CA GLU A 272 -17.61 -25.36 -9.07
C GLU A 272 -17.50 -26.45 -10.15
N HIS A 273 -16.95 -27.63 -9.82
CA HIS A 273 -17.20 -28.87 -10.57
C HIS A 273 -17.04 -30.12 -9.70
#